data_AF-A0A3Q4MXW1-F1
#
_entry.id   AF-A0A3Q4MXW1-F1
#
_cell.length_a   1.000
_cell.length_b   1.000
_cell.length_c   1.000
_cell.angle_alpha   90.00
_cell.angle_beta   90.00
_cell.angle_gamma   90.00
#
_symmetry.space_group_name_H-M   'P 1'
#
loop_
_entity.id
_entity.type
_entity.pdbx_description
1 polymer ?
#
loop_
_entity_poly.entity_id
_entity_poly.type
_entity_poly.pdbx_seq_one_letter_code
_entity_poly.pdbx_strand_id
1 'polypeptide(L)'
;MTRLFSITTECQLNVREVVIATRLKVPWHHFYLRNKCDTTMEELMTSILTPFILLCRTTNLLIRGAMLFSVGVFLALVLNLLQVQRNITLFPPDVITSIFSSAWWVPLCCGTAAAMIGLLYPCIDSRLGEPHKFKREWSSVMRCVAVFVGINHASAKVDFANNVQLSLTLAALSIGLWWTFDRSRSGFGLGICIAFLGTLATQLLVYNGVFQYTSPDFLYIRSWLPCIFFAGVITMGNIGRQLALVRNKPVYIYISYIKAKQSLLLNS
;
A
#
# COMPACT_ATOMS: atom_id res chain seq x y z
N MET A 1 -8.86 29.66 43.77
CA MET A 1 -7.85 28.89 44.54
C MET A 1 -8.55 27.70 45.21
N THR A 2 -9.24 26.87 44.41
CA THR A 2 -10.30 25.95 44.93
C THR A 2 -10.42 24.67 44.10
N ARG A 3 -9.35 24.24 43.42
CA ARG A 3 -9.30 23.00 42.63
C ARG A 3 -8.06 22.13 42.89
N LEU A 4 -7.45 22.27 44.07
CA LEU A 4 -6.27 21.52 44.49
C LEU A 4 -6.56 20.46 45.57
N PHE A 5 -7.83 20.28 45.96
CA PHE A 5 -8.22 19.39 47.07
C PHE A 5 -8.90 18.08 46.65
N SER A 6 -8.90 17.73 45.36
CA SER A 6 -9.65 16.55 44.86
C SER A 6 -8.77 15.47 44.22
N ILE A 7 -7.50 15.35 44.62
CA ILE A 7 -6.63 14.24 44.20
C ILE A 7 -5.99 13.62 45.46
N THR A 8 -6.83 13.10 46.35
CA THR A 8 -6.38 12.40 47.58
C THR A 8 -6.95 10.98 47.72
N THR A 9 -7.58 10.39 46.70
CA THR A 9 -8.36 9.16 46.94
C THR A 9 -8.02 7.90 46.16
N GLU A 10 -7.12 7.87 45.18
CA GLU A 10 -6.80 6.59 44.51
C GLU A 10 -5.31 6.42 44.20
N CYS A 11 -4.57 5.91 45.17
CA CYS A 11 -3.33 5.20 44.88
C CYS A 11 -3.23 3.99 45.81
N GLN A 12 -3.88 2.90 45.40
CA GLN A 12 -3.72 1.57 46.01
C GLN A 12 -2.28 1.11 45.75
N LEU A 13 -1.36 1.49 46.65
CA LEU A 13 -0.01 0.94 46.69
C LEU A 13 -0.10 -0.56 47.02
N ASN A 14 0.36 -1.37 46.07
CA ASN A 14 0.36 -2.83 46.16
C ASN A 14 1.16 -3.28 47.40
N VAL A 15 0.52 -4.05 48.29
CA VAL A 15 1.03 -4.45 49.62
C VAL A 15 2.41 -5.13 49.56
N ARG A 16 2.76 -5.76 48.42
CA ARG A 16 4.06 -6.40 48.21
C ARG A 16 5.24 -5.42 48.14
N GLU A 17 5.07 -4.22 47.61
CA GLU A 17 6.16 -3.25 47.48
C GLU A 17 6.49 -2.57 48.83
N VAL A 18 5.49 -2.39 49.67
CA VAL A 18 5.63 -1.87 51.04
C VAL A 18 6.54 -2.76 51.89
N VAL A 19 6.40 -4.09 51.76
CA VAL A 19 7.18 -5.08 52.53
C VAL A 19 8.66 -5.09 52.15
N ILE A 20 8.98 -4.90 50.86
CA ILE A 20 10.36 -4.89 50.36
C ILE A 20 11.10 -3.62 50.83
N ALA A 21 10.44 -2.46 50.77
CA ALA A 21 11.01 -1.18 51.20
C ALA A 21 11.36 -1.16 52.70
N THR A 22 10.54 -1.78 53.56
CA THR A 22 10.82 -1.90 55.00
C THR A 22 12.02 -2.78 55.34
N ARG A 23 12.38 -3.78 54.53
CA ARG A 23 13.55 -4.65 54.79
C ARG A 23 14.89 -4.02 54.41
N LEU A 24 14.90 -3.07 53.48
CA LEU A 24 16.13 -2.52 52.89
C LEU A 24 16.56 -1.14 53.45
N LYS A 25 15.87 -0.59 54.48
CA LYS A 25 16.13 0.76 55.05
C LYS A 25 16.28 1.85 53.97
N VAL A 26 15.59 1.71 52.84
CA VAL A 26 15.65 2.71 51.75
C VAL A 26 14.81 3.91 52.18
N PRO A 27 15.31 5.16 52.09
CA PRO A 27 14.52 6.33 52.46
C PRO A 27 13.25 6.40 51.59
N TRP A 28 12.07 6.39 52.21
CA TRP A 28 10.77 6.44 51.54
C TRP A 28 10.65 7.57 50.51
N HIS A 29 11.30 8.70 50.79
CA HIS A 29 11.37 9.84 49.89
C HIS A 29 12.07 9.52 48.57
N HIS A 30 13.12 8.69 48.60
CA HIS A 30 13.90 8.33 47.42
C HIS A 30 13.18 7.29 46.54
N PHE A 31 12.40 6.39 47.15
CA PHE A 31 11.57 5.42 46.42
C PHE A 31 10.35 6.09 45.76
N TYR A 32 9.67 6.97 46.50
CA TYR A 32 8.54 7.75 45.98
C TYR A 32 8.95 8.68 44.82
N LEU A 33 10.08 9.39 44.96
CA LEU A 33 10.62 10.24 43.90
C LEU A 33 11.01 9.44 42.66
N ARG A 34 11.54 8.22 42.82
CA ARG A 34 11.91 7.34 41.70
C ARG A 34 10.69 6.87 40.92
N ASN A 35 9.68 6.31 41.59
CA ASN A 35 8.44 5.88 40.94
C ASN A 35 7.68 7.05 40.29
N LYS A 36 7.70 8.24 40.91
CA LYS A 36 7.08 9.45 40.35
C LYS A 36 7.86 10.03 39.16
N CYS A 37 9.19 9.96 39.17
CA CYS A 37 10.04 10.33 38.05
C CYS A 37 9.85 9.35 36.87
N ASP A 38 9.73 8.05 37.13
CA ASP A 38 9.54 7.05 36.07
C ASP A 38 8.16 7.20 35.39
N THR A 39 7.08 7.44 36.15
CA THR A 39 5.74 7.69 35.60
C THR A 39 5.64 9.02 34.83
N THR A 40 6.21 10.11 35.37
CA THR A 40 6.22 11.41 34.67
C THR A 40 7.11 11.41 33.43
N MET A 41 8.21 10.64 33.42
CA MET A 41 9.06 10.47 32.24
C MET A 41 8.38 9.62 31.16
N GLU A 42 7.59 8.60 31.52
CA GLU A 42 6.75 7.87 30.55
C GLU A 42 5.65 8.74 29.95
N GLU A 43 5.01 9.62 30.73
CA GLU A 43 4.00 10.58 30.25
C GLU A 43 4.61 11.68 29.36
N LEU A 44 5.80 12.18 29.72
CA LEU A 44 6.53 13.16 28.91
C LEU A 44 7.06 12.54 27.62
N MET A 45 7.58 11.31 27.69
CA MET A 45 8.03 10.57 26.53
C MET A 45 6.85 10.20 25.64
N THR A 46 5.72 9.72 26.17
CA THR A 46 4.53 9.45 25.34
C THR A 46 3.95 10.72 24.73
N SER A 47 3.89 11.85 25.43
CA SER A 47 3.34 13.11 24.88
C SER A 47 4.18 13.79 23.80
N ILE A 48 5.51 13.65 23.82
CA ILE A 48 6.41 14.19 22.78
C ILE A 48 6.62 13.18 21.65
N LEU A 49 6.75 11.89 21.99
CA LEU A 49 7.05 10.84 21.03
C LEU A 49 5.81 10.46 20.21
N THR A 50 4.58 10.54 20.73
CA THR A 50 3.36 10.25 19.95
C THR A 50 3.10 11.20 18.78
N PRO A 51 3.15 12.55 18.90
CA PRO A 51 2.99 13.44 17.76
C PRO A 51 4.17 13.34 16.79
N PHE A 52 5.38 13.12 17.28
CA PHE A 52 6.57 12.90 16.44
C PHE A 52 6.47 11.59 15.65
N ILE A 53 6.04 10.50 16.29
CA ILE A 53 5.79 9.20 15.64
C ILE A 53 4.64 9.31 14.65
N LEU A 54 3.57 10.06 14.97
CA LEU A 54 2.44 10.28 14.07
C LEU A 54 2.85 11.11 12.85
N LEU A 55 3.65 12.16 13.04
CA LEU A 55 4.21 12.97 11.96
C LEU A 55 5.14 12.13 11.07
N CYS A 56 6.10 11.41 11.64
CA CYS A 56 6.95 10.46 10.91
C CYS A 56 6.12 9.41 10.17
N ARG A 57 5.09 8.82 10.79
CA ARG A 57 4.18 7.85 10.17
C ARG A 57 3.41 8.47 9.00
N THR A 58 2.97 9.72 9.12
CA THR A 58 2.23 10.43 8.06
C THR A 58 3.14 10.76 6.90
N THR A 59 4.33 11.32 7.15
CA THR A 59 5.37 11.57 6.14
C THR A 59 5.80 10.29 5.44
N ASN A 60 5.90 9.19 6.18
CA ASN A 60 6.20 7.87 5.65
C ASN A 60 5.12 7.35 4.69
N LEU A 61 3.84 7.58 5.01
CA LEU A 61 2.72 7.25 4.15
C LEU A 61 2.67 8.15 2.91
N LEU A 62 2.94 9.46 3.06
CA LEU A 62 3.00 10.41 1.95
C LEU A 62 4.10 10.05 0.96
N ILE A 63 5.31 9.73 1.44
CA ILE A 63 6.42 9.30 0.56
C ILE A 63 6.06 8.00 -0.16
N ARG A 64 5.41 7.04 0.53
CA ARG A 64 4.96 5.79 -0.10
C ARG A 64 3.92 6.05 -1.19
N GLY A 65 2.96 6.92 -0.90
CA GLY A 65 1.94 7.38 -1.85
C GLY A 65 2.57 8.05 -3.06
N ALA A 66 3.53 8.95 -2.85
CA ALA A 66 4.24 9.64 -3.92
C ALA A 66 5.05 8.68 -4.81
N MET A 67 5.76 7.71 -4.21
CA MET A 67 6.49 6.69 -4.97
C MET A 67 5.54 5.83 -5.82
N LEU A 68 4.43 5.37 -5.24
CA LEU A 68 3.41 4.60 -5.96
C LEU A 68 2.75 5.41 -7.08
N PHE A 69 2.49 6.70 -6.82
CA PHE A 69 1.94 7.62 -7.80
C PHE A 69 2.90 7.76 -9.01
N SER A 70 4.18 8.04 -8.75
CA SER A 70 5.18 8.19 -9.81
C SER A 70 5.36 6.91 -10.62
N VAL A 71 5.37 5.74 -9.97
CA VAL A 71 5.41 4.44 -10.66
C VAL A 71 4.15 4.21 -11.50
N GLY A 72 2.98 4.59 -11.00
CA GLY A 72 1.71 4.51 -11.73
C GLY A 72 1.69 5.39 -12.98
N VAL A 73 2.12 6.64 -12.87
CA VAL A 73 2.25 7.56 -14.00
C VAL A 73 3.23 7.01 -15.03
N PHE A 74 4.41 6.56 -14.59
CA PHE A 74 5.43 5.99 -15.47
C PHE A 74 4.90 4.77 -16.24
N LEU A 75 4.28 3.81 -15.55
CA LEU A 75 3.70 2.63 -16.19
C LEU A 75 2.58 3.01 -17.16
N ALA A 76 1.70 3.94 -16.78
CA ALA A 76 0.64 4.42 -17.68
C ALA A 76 1.20 5.03 -18.97
N LEU A 77 2.27 5.83 -18.88
CA LEU A 77 2.94 6.39 -20.05
C LEU A 77 3.57 5.31 -20.92
N VAL A 78 4.28 4.34 -20.33
CA VAL A 78 4.87 3.22 -21.07
C VAL A 78 3.80 2.41 -21.79
N LEU A 79 2.70 2.08 -21.11
CA LEU A 79 1.60 1.32 -21.70
C LEU A 79 0.91 2.09 -22.83
N ASN A 80 0.70 3.39 -22.64
CA ASN A 80 0.14 4.27 -23.67
C ASN A 80 1.05 4.33 -24.91
N LEU A 81 2.37 4.46 -24.71
CA LEU A 81 3.33 4.42 -25.82
C LEU A 81 3.26 3.09 -26.57
N LEU A 82 3.22 1.95 -25.86
CA LEU A 82 3.08 0.63 -26.48
C LEU A 82 1.78 0.47 -27.28
N GLN A 83 0.69 1.12 -26.85
CA GLN A 83 -0.59 1.13 -27.56
C GLN A 83 -0.55 2.03 -28.80
N VAL A 84 0.13 3.18 -28.74
CA VAL A 84 0.25 4.15 -29.85
C VAL A 84 1.16 3.64 -30.98
N GLN A 85 2.21 2.87 -30.66
CA GLN A 85 3.11 2.25 -31.66
C GLN A 85 2.37 1.40 -32.72
N ARG A 86 1.12 1.00 -32.47
CA ARG A 86 0.27 0.27 -33.43
C ARG A 86 -0.17 1.13 -34.63
N ASN A 87 -0.35 2.44 -34.44
CA ASN A 87 -1.09 3.24 -35.43
C ASN A 87 -0.22 3.92 -36.48
N ILE A 88 1.08 4.15 -36.22
CA ILE A 88 1.97 4.80 -37.20
C ILE A 88 3.42 4.34 -36.96
N THR A 89 3.98 3.50 -37.84
CA THR A 89 5.40 3.11 -37.84
C THR A 89 6.33 4.20 -38.42
N LEU A 90 5.83 5.42 -38.55
CA LEU A 90 6.59 6.62 -38.97
C LEU A 90 6.25 7.71 -37.95
N PHE A 91 7.21 8.15 -37.15
CA PHE A 91 6.97 9.15 -36.11
C PHE A 91 7.12 10.58 -36.67
N PRO A 92 6.03 11.32 -36.95
CA PRO A 92 6.10 12.77 -36.98
C PRO A 92 6.13 13.31 -35.53
N PRO A 93 6.94 14.35 -35.25
CA PRO A 93 7.06 14.96 -33.91
C PRO A 93 5.73 15.50 -33.34
N ASP A 94 4.70 15.66 -34.17
CA ASP A 94 3.38 16.21 -33.80
C ASP A 94 2.50 15.26 -32.98
N VAL A 95 2.77 13.95 -32.99
CA VAL A 95 1.97 12.98 -32.23
C VAL A 95 2.37 12.98 -30.75
N ILE A 96 3.65 13.21 -30.45
CA ILE A 96 4.14 13.30 -29.06
C ILE A 96 3.48 14.50 -28.36
N THR A 97 3.40 15.65 -29.04
CA THR A 97 2.75 16.85 -28.50
C THR A 97 1.24 16.68 -28.34
N SER A 98 0.57 15.93 -29.23
CA SER A 98 -0.85 15.61 -29.12
C SER A 98 -1.19 14.66 -27.95
N ILE A 99 -0.34 13.67 -27.67
CA ILE A 99 -0.51 12.73 -26.54
C ILE A 99 -0.40 13.43 -25.19
N PHE A 100 0.53 14.37 -25.07
CA PHE A 100 0.67 15.20 -23.86
C PHE A 100 -0.47 16.22 -23.69
N SER A 101 -1.23 16.52 -24.74
CA SER A 101 -2.29 17.55 -24.71
C SER A 101 -3.71 16.98 -24.59
N SER A 102 -4.05 15.89 -25.27
CA SER A 102 -5.44 15.38 -25.32
C SER A 102 -5.77 14.32 -24.24
N ALA A 103 -4.76 13.63 -23.69
CA ALA A 103 -4.97 12.53 -22.74
C ALA A 103 -4.16 12.67 -21.43
N TRP A 104 -3.73 13.89 -21.08
CA TRP A 104 -2.93 14.18 -19.87
C TRP A 104 -3.59 13.73 -18.56
N TRP A 105 -4.92 13.64 -18.54
CA TRP A 105 -5.70 13.19 -17.41
C TRP A 105 -5.57 11.67 -17.15
N VAL A 106 -5.25 10.88 -18.17
CA VAL A 106 -5.17 9.40 -18.06
C VAL A 106 -3.99 8.98 -17.18
N PRO A 107 -2.73 9.43 -17.43
CA PRO A 107 -1.62 9.11 -16.53
C PRO A 107 -1.86 9.59 -15.09
N LEU A 108 -2.51 10.75 -14.91
CA LEU A 108 -2.85 11.29 -13.59
C LEU A 108 -3.87 10.40 -12.86
N CYS A 109 -4.92 9.94 -13.55
CA CYS A 109 -5.90 9.00 -13.01
C CYS A 109 -5.25 7.64 -12.65
N CYS A 110 -4.38 7.10 -13.52
CA CYS A 110 -3.66 5.86 -13.23
C CYS A 110 -2.69 6.00 -12.05
N GLY A 111 -2.00 7.13 -11.94
CA GLY A 111 -1.10 7.42 -10.80
C GLY A 111 -1.86 7.49 -9.48
N THR A 112 -2.99 8.21 -9.44
CA THR A 112 -3.82 8.31 -8.22
C THR A 112 -4.42 6.96 -7.83
N ALA A 113 -4.92 6.18 -8.79
CA ALA A 113 -5.39 4.83 -8.55
C ALA A 113 -4.29 3.90 -8.01
N ALA A 114 -3.08 3.96 -8.59
CA ALA A 114 -1.93 3.17 -8.14
C ALA A 114 -1.52 3.50 -6.70
N ALA A 115 -1.49 4.79 -6.35
CA ALA A 115 -1.24 5.24 -4.98
C ALA A 115 -2.33 4.73 -4.03
N MET A 116 -3.61 4.89 -4.38
CA MET A 116 -4.73 4.42 -3.57
C MET A 116 -4.65 2.91 -3.32
N ILE A 117 -4.47 2.11 -4.38
CA ILE A 117 -4.38 0.64 -4.31
C ILE A 117 -3.18 0.20 -3.48
N GLY A 118 -1.99 0.74 -3.76
CA GLY A 118 -0.77 0.37 -3.05
C GLY A 118 -0.75 0.83 -1.60
N LEU A 119 -1.56 1.84 -1.24
CA LEU A 119 -1.81 2.20 0.16
C LEU A 119 -2.85 1.30 0.83
N LEU A 120 -3.91 0.93 0.12
CA LEU A 120 -5.05 0.14 0.61
C LEU A 120 -4.68 -1.31 0.91
N TYR A 121 -3.85 -1.93 0.06
CA TYR A 121 -3.45 -3.34 0.19
C TYR A 121 -2.84 -3.68 1.57
N PRO A 122 -1.78 -2.99 2.04
CA PRO A 122 -1.21 -3.25 3.36
C PRO A 122 -2.19 -3.06 4.51
N CYS A 123 -3.14 -2.12 4.38
CA CYS A 123 -4.18 -1.88 5.39
C CYS A 123 -5.17 -3.03 5.48
N ILE A 124 -5.59 -3.57 4.34
CA ILE A 124 -6.54 -4.68 4.29
C ILE A 124 -5.89 -5.98 4.74
N ASP A 125 -4.64 -6.23 4.34
CA ASP A 125 -3.86 -7.37 4.84
C ASP A 125 -3.72 -7.34 6.38
N SER A 126 -3.49 -6.14 6.95
CA SER A 126 -3.39 -5.97 8.40
C SER A 126 -4.72 -6.27 9.12
N ARG A 127 -5.87 -5.92 8.50
CA ARG A 127 -7.20 -6.20 9.07
C ARG A 127 -7.60 -7.66 8.94
N LEU A 128 -7.20 -8.33 7.86
CA LEU A 128 -7.50 -9.74 7.61
C LEU A 128 -6.54 -10.69 8.33
N GLY A 129 -5.51 -10.15 9.00
CA GLY A 129 -4.54 -10.95 9.75
C GLY A 129 -3.71 -11.88 8.88
N GLU A 130 -3.63 -11.64 7.56
CA GLU A 130 -2.77 -12.41 6.68
C GLU A 130 -1.31 -12.07 7.01
N PRO A 131 -0.51 -13.02 7.53
CA PRO A 131 0.88 -12.75 7.84
C PRO A 131 1.57 -12.37 6.54
N HIS A 132 2.14 -11.15 6.49
CA HIS A 132 2.98 -10.71 5.37
C HIS A 132 4.05 -11.78 5.15
N LYS A 133 3.87 -12.62 4.12
CA LYS A 133 4.80 -13.72 3.85
C LYS A 133 6.18 -13.11 3.60
N PHE A 134 7.07 -13.31 4.56
CA PHE A 134 8.32 -12.59 4.77
C PHE A 134 9.43 -12.93 3.74
N LYS A 135 9.07 -13.31 2.51
CA LYS A 135 10.03 -13.69 1.45
C LYS A 135 9.66 -13.11 0.09
N ARG A 136 8.94 -11.99 0.05
CA ARG A 136 8.75 -11.31 -1.23
C ARG A 136 10.04 -10.54 -1.53
N GLU A 137 10.80 -11.00 -2.51
CA GLU A 137 11.98 -10.27 -2.99
C GLU A 137 11.57 -9.21 -4.01
N TRP A 138 12.36 -8.13 -4.12
CA TRP A 138 12.19 -7.14 -5.19
C TRP A 138 12.23 -7.80 -6.58
N SER A 139 12.97 -8.89 -6.75
CA SER A 139 12.98 -9.70 -7.98
C SER A 139 11.58 -10.18 -8.38
N SER A 140 10.80 -10.68 -7.43
CA SER A 140 9.42 -11.14 -7.71
C SER A 140 8.50 -10.00 -8.12
N VAL A 141 8.68 -8.81 -7.53
CA VAL A 141 7.89 -7.62 -7.91
C VAL A 141 8.27 -7.14 -9.31
N MET A 142 9.56 -7.09 -9.65
CA MET A 142 10.00 -6.72 -10.99
C MET A 142 9.52 -7.73 -12.05
N ARG A 143 9.50 -9.03 -11.74
CA ARG A 143 8.90 -10.06 -12.61
C ARG A 143 7.39 -9.84 -12.79
N CYS A 144 6.67 -9.51 -11.72
CA CYS A 144 5.24 -9.18 -11.79
C CYS A 144 4.97 -7.97 -12.70
N VAL A 145 5.78 -6.90 -12.57
CA VAL A 145 5.69 -5.72 -13.44
C VAL A 145 5.99 -6.08 -14.90
N ALA A 146 7.03 -6.89 -15.15
CA ALA A 146 7.37 -7.33 -16.51
C ALA A 146 6.25 -8.15 -17.16
N VAL A 147 5.65 -9.09 -16.42
CA VAL A 147 4.50 -9.86 -16.90
C VAL A 147 3.29 -8.96 -17.13
N PHE A 148 3.01 -7.99 -16.24
CA PHE A 148 1.94 -7.02 -16.43
C PHE A 148 2.11 -6.19 -17.70
N VAL A 149 3.31 -5.65 -17.94
CA VAL A 149 3.64 -4.92 -19.18
C VAL A 149 3.52 -5.85 -20.40
N GLY A 150 3.96 -7.11 -20.27
CA GLY A 150 3.83 -8.13 -21.31
C GLY A 150 2.37 -8.45 -21.67
N ILE A 151 1.49 -8.60 -20.67
CA ILE A 151 0.05 -8.81 -20.87
C ILE A 151 -0.55 -7.61 -21.63
N ASN A 152 -0.21 -6.39 -21.23
CA ASN A 152 -0.67 -5.19 -21.93
C ASN A 152 -0.14 -5.12 -23.37
N HIS A 153 1.13 -5.43 -23.58
CA HIS A 153 1.73 -5.47 -24.91
C HIS A 153 1.06 -6.52 -25.79
N ALA A 154 0.83 -7.73 -25.28
CA ALA A 154 0.12 -8.79 -25.98
C ALA A 154 -1.32 -8.38 -26.33
N SER A 155 -2.03 -7.69 -25.41
CA SER A 155 -3.38 -7.18 -25.67
C SER A 155 -3.44 -6.12 -26.77
N ALA A 156 -2.37 -5.34 -26.93
CA ALA A 156 -2.28 -4.30 -27.95
C ALA A 156 -1.84 -4.86 -29.32
N LYS A 157 -0.98 -5.89 -29.32
CA LYS A 157 -0.30 -6.41 -30.50
C LYS A 157 -0.93 -7.68 -31.11
N VAL A 158 -1.65 -8.48 -30.34
CA VAL A 158 -2.20 -9.76 -30.84
C VAL A 158 -3.64 -9.55 -31.33
N ASP A 159 -3.81 -9.48 -32.64
CA ASP A 159 -5.11 -9.47 -33.29
C ASP A 159 -5.62 -10.91 -33.43
N PHE A 160 -6.29 -11.41 -32.39
CA PHE A 160 -6.98 -12.70 -32.47
C PHE A 160 -8.23 -12.58 -33.35
N ALA A 161 -8.47 -13.58 -34.19
CA ALA A 161 -9.67 -13.66 -35.04
C ALA A 161 -10.99 -13.70 -34.24
N ASN A 162 -10.94 -14.03 -32.94
CA ASN A 162 -12.09 -14.07 -32.06
C ASN A 162 -11.81 -13.35 -30.72
N ASN A 163 -12.59 -12.33 -30.39
CA ASN A 163 -12.50 -11.54 -29.16
C ASN A 163 -12.65 -12.39 -27.88
N VAL A 164 -13.33 -13.54 -27.96
CA VAL A 164 -13.48 -14.48 -26.83
C VAL A 164 -12.14 -15.16 -26.51
N GLN A 165 -11.38 -15.56 -27.52
CA GLN A 165 -10.06 -16.21 -27.33
C GLN A 165 -9.05 -15.25 -26.70
N LEU A 166 -9.04 -13.99 -27.16
CA LEU A 166 -8.25 -12.91 -26.56
C LEU A 166 -8.59 -12.78 -25.06
N SER A 167 -9.87 -12.60 -24.75
CA SER A 167 -10.36 -12.36 -23.38
C SER A 167 -10.04 -13.52 -22.44
N LEU A 168 -10.22 -14.75 -22.91
CA LEU A 168 -9.98 -15.96 -22.11
C LEU A 168 -8.49 -16.17 -21.85
N THR A 169 -7.64 -15.88 -22.84
CA THR A 169 -6.17 -15.91 -22.69
C THR A 169 -5.70 -14.85 -21.70
N LEU A 170 -6.19 -13.62 -21.81
CA LEU A 170 -5.87 -12.54 -20.89
C LEU A 170 -6.36 -12.82 -19.47
N ALA A 171 -7.56 -13.38 -19.31
CA ALA A 171 -8.06 -13.81 -18.02
C ALA A 171 -7.17 -14.89 -17.40
N ALA A 172 -6.77 -15.90 -18.19
CA ALA A 172 -5.86 -16.95 -17.73
C ALA A 172 -4.49 -16.40 -17.32
N LEU A 173 -3.92 -15.47 -18.10
CA LEU A 173 -2.65 -14.80 -17.76
C LEU A 173 -2.76 -13.94 -16.50
N SER A 174 -3.85 -13.19 -16.34
CA SER A 174 -4.11 -12.35 -15.16
C SER A 174 -4.32 -13.19 -13.90
N ILE A 175 -5.04 -14.31 -13.98
CA ILE A 175 -5.20 -15.27 -12.88
C ILE A 175 -3.87 -15.96 -12.58
N GLY A 176 -3.11 -16.34 -13.62
CA GLY A 176 -1.77 -16.92 -13.49
C GLY A 176 -0.78 -15.98 -12.81
N LEU A 177 -0.85 -14.67 -13.11
CA LEU A 177 -0.06 -13.63 -12.44
C LEU A 177 -0.42 -13.57 -10.95
N TRP A 178 -1.71 -13.55 -10.60
CA TRP A 178 -2.14 -13.59 -9.22
C TRP A 178 -1.65 -14.86 -8.51
N TRP A 179 -1.84 -16.03 -9.12
CA TRP A 179 -1.43 -17.32 -8.54
C TRP A 179 0.08 -17.43 -8.32
N THR A 180 0.88 -16.97 -9.29
CA THR A 180 2.34 -17.08 -9.28
C THR A 180 2.99 -16.08 -8.35
N PHE A 181 2.52 -14.82 -8.39
CA PHE A 181 3.19 -13.74 -7.68
C PHE A 181 2.53 -13.40 -6.36
N ASP A 182 1.21 -13.36 -6.24
CA ASP A 182 0.54 -12.83 -5.04
C ASP A 182 -0.01 -13.93 -4.11
N ARG A 183 -0.88 -14.80 -4.65
CA ARG A 183 -1.55 -15.91 -3.97
C ARG A 183 -2.35 -15.50 -2.71
N SER A 184 -2.57 -14.20 -2.49
CA SER A 184 -3.36 -13.68 -1.35
C SER A 184 -4.84 -13.59 -1.66
N ARG A 185 -5.68 -13.86 -0.64
CA ARG A 185 -7.14 -13.73 -0.73
C ARG A 185 -7.58 -12.28 -0.83
N SER A 186 -6.94 -11.42 -0.04
CA SER A 186 -7.13 -9.96 -0.09
C SER A 186 -6.82 -9.40 -1.47
N GLY A 187 -5.73 -9.87 -2.10
CA GLY A 187 -5.34 -9.46 -3.43
C GLY A 187 -6.36 -9.87 -4.50
N PHE A 188 -6.88 -11.10 -4.42
CA PHE A 188 -7.90 -11.58 -5.34
C PHE A 188 -9.21 -10.78 -5.23
N GLY A 189 -9.72 -10.62 -4.00
CA GLY A 189 -10.96 -9.89 -3.74
C GLY A 189 -10.89 -8.43 -4.16
N LEU A 190 -9.82 -7.72 -3.77
CA LEU A 190 -9.60 -6.33 -4.18
C LEU A 190 -9.39 -6.20 -5.68
N GLY A 191 -8.67 -7.13 -6.29
CA GLY A 191 -8.49 -7.21 -7.74
C GLY A 191 -9.83 -7.24 -8.47
N ILE A 192 -10.75 -8.12 -8.08
CA ILE A 192 -12.08 -8.23 -8.71
C ILE A 192 -12.89 -6.95 -8.50
N CYS A 193 -12.97 -6.45 -7.27
CA CYS A 193 -13.76 -5.25 -6.96
C CYS A 193 -13.28 -4.04 -7.75
N ILE A 194 -11.96 -3.81 -7.81
CA ILE A 194 -11.40 -2.64 -8.49
C ILE A 194 -11.43 -2.83 -10.01
N ALA A 195 -11.26 -4.05 -10.52
CA ALA A 195 -11.44 -4.32 -11.95
C ALA A 195 -12.86 -3.98 -12.41
N PHE A 196 -13.87 -4.41 -11.64
CA PHE A 196 -15.26 -4.08 -11.94
C PHE A 196 -15.53 -2.57 -11.86
N LEU A 197 -15.06 -1.89 -10.80
CA LEU A 197 -15.22 -0.45 -10.65
C LEU A 197 -14.49 0.35 -11.75
N GLY A 198 -13.28 -0.08 -12.14
CA GLY A 198 -12.53 0.54 -13.23
C GLY A 198 -13.21 0.36 -14.58
N THR A 199 -13.75 -0.82 -14.86
CA THR A 199 -14.54 -1.07 -16.08
C THR A 199 -15.85 -0.27 -16.07
N LEU A 200 -16.51 -0.12 -14.93
CA LEU A 200 -17.71 0.72 -14.82
C LEU A 200 -17.38 2.21 -15.00
N ALA A 201 -16.31 2.70 -14.39
CA ALA A 201 -15.87 4.09 -14.54
C ALA A 201 -15.54 4.40 -16.01
N THR A 202 -14.81 3.51 -16.69
CA THR A 202 -14.53 3.64 -18.13
C THR A 202 -15.80 3.58 -18.97
N GLN A 203 -16.79 2.78 -18.58
CA GLN A 203 -18.09 2.73 -19.25
C GLN A 203 -18.81 4.07 -19.17
N LEU A 204 -18.82 4.68 -17.98
CA LEU A 204 -19.41 6.00 -17.78
C LEU A 204 -18.66 7.09 -18.56
N LEU A 205 -17.33 7.02 -18.63
CA LEU A 205 -16.52 7.96 -19.43
C LEU A 205 -16.84 7.86 -20.93
N VAL A 206 -17.01 6.64 -21.45
CA VAL A 206 -17.39 6.41 -22.85
C VAL A 206 -18.82 6.90 -23.12
N TYR A 207 -19.74 6.62 -22.20
CA TYR A 207 -21.13 7.06 -22.32
C TYR A 207 -21.27 8.59 -22.32
N ASN A 208 -20.46 9.30 -21.53
CA ASN A 208 -20.43 10.76 -21.51
C ASN A 208 -19.63 11.38 -22.68
N GLY A 209 -19.14 10.57 -23.63
CA GLY A 209 -18.42 11.03 -24.82
C GLY A 209 -17.00 11.55 -24.56
N VAL A 210 -16.46 11.39 -23.33
CA VAL A 210 -15.11 11.85 -22.96
C VAL A 210 -14.02 10.95 -23.57
N PHE A 211 -14.36 9.68 -23.85
CA PHE A 211 -13.44 8.70 -24.42
C PHE A 211 -14.16 7.85 -25.46
N GLN A 212 -13.53 7.57 -26.61
CA GLN A 212 -14.09 6.70 -27.65
C GLN A 212 -13.09 5.62 -28.04
N TYR A 213 -13.56 4.36 -28.07
CA TYR A 213 -12.79 3.24 -28.61
C TYR A 213 -13.11 3.07 -30.11
N THR A 214 -12.06 2.92 -30.92
CA THR A 214 -12.16 2.79 -32.40
C THR A 214 -12.98 1.56 -32.85
N SER A 215 -13.06 0.53 -32.03
CA SER A 215 -13.85 -0.68 -32.29
C SER A 215 -14.31 -1.33 -30.97
N PRO A 216 -15.53 -1.03 -30.47
CA PRO A 216 -16.08 -1.63 -29.26
C PRO A 216 -16.55 -3.07 -29.50
N ASP A 217 -16.34 -3.97 -28.53
CA ASP A 217 -16.76 -5.38 -28.64
C ASP A 217 -18.04 -5.66 -27.84
N PHE A 218 -18.02 -5.45 -26.52
CA PHE A 218 -19.13 -5.76 -25.62
C PHE A 218 -19.53 -4.48 -24.87
N LEU A 219 -20.81 -4.08 -24.97
CA LEU A 219 -21.35 -2.89 -24.29
C LEU A 219 -20.49 -1.62 -24.44
N TYR A 220 -19.93 -1.32 -25.61
CA TYR A 220 -19.08 -0.13 -25.84
C TYR A 220 -17.66 -0.14 -25.22
N ILE A 221 -17.20 -1.24 -24.60
CA ILE A 221 -15.83 -1.43 -24.09
C ILE A 221 -15.15 -2.67 -24.71
N ARG A 222 -13.81 -2.67 -24.74
CA ARG A 222 -13.00 -3.84 -25.07
C ARG A 222 -12.98 -4.88 -23.93
N SER A 223 -13.35 -6.11 -24.23
CA SER A 223 -13.49 -7.23 -23.27
C SER A 223 -12.23 -7.59 -22.46
N TRP A 224 -11.05 -7.17 -22.92
CA TRP A 224 -9.78 -7.37 -22.21
C TRP A 224 -9.52 -6.38 -21.06
N LEU A 225 -10.23 -5.25 -21.02
CA LEU A 225 -10.03 -4.18 -20.05
C LEU A 225 -10.12 -4.62 -18.57
N PRO A 226 -11.14 -5.38 -18.13
CA PRO A 226 -11.20 -5.86 -16.73
C PRO A 226 -10.00 -6.75 -16.36
N CYS A 227 -9.48 -7.54 -17.31
CA CYS A 227 -8.32 -8.40 -17.05
C CYS A 227 -7.05 -7.58 -16.81
N ILE A 228 -6.89 -6.46 -17.52
CA ILE A 228 -5.77 -5.54 -17.34
C ILE A 228 -5.89 -4.78 -16.02
N PHE A 229 -7.08 -4.29 -15.66
CA PHE A 229 -7.29 -3.66 -14.35
C PHE A 229 -6.99 -4.62 -13.22
N PHE A 230 -7.46 -5.87 -13.31
CA PHE A 230 -7.14 -6.89 -12.32
C PHE A 230 -5.62 -7.10 -12.17
N ALA A 231 -4.91 -7.32 -13.27
CA ALA A 231 -3.45 -7.52 -13.24
C ALA A 231 -2.69 -6.28 -12.72
N GLY A 232 -3.15 -5.08 -13.05
CA GLY A 232 -2.59 -3.82 -12.57
C GLY A 232 -2.77 -3.65 -11.06
N VAL A 233 -3.96 -3.98 -10.54
CA VAL A 233 -4.27 -3.92 -9.11
C VAL A 233 -3.37 -4.87 -8.32
N ILE A 234 -3.21 -6.12 -8.76
CA ILE A 234 -2.29 -7.09 -8.14
C ILE A 234 -0.85 -6.55 -8.15
N THR A 235 -0.40 -5.99 -9.27
CA THR A 235 0.96 -5.45 -9.42
C THR A 235 1.22 -4.27 -8.49
N MET A 236 0.33 -3.28 -8.46
CA MET A 236 0.45 -2.11 -7.59
C MET A 236 0.30 -2.48 -6.11
N GLY A 237 -0.58 -3.42 -5.79
CA GLY A 237 -0.72 -3.99 -4.45
C GLY A 237 0.56 -4.65 -3.96
N ASN A 238 1.24 -5.40 -4.83
CA ASN A 238 2.52 -6.04 -4.53
C ASN A 238 3.65 -5.04 -4.29
N ILE A 239 3.71 -3.95 -5.07
CA ILE A 239 4.65 -2.84 -4.85
C ILE A 239 4.33 -2.16 -3.51
N GLY A 240 3.05 -1.90 -3.22
CA GLY A 240 2.59 -1.29 -1.97
C GLY A 240 3.00 -2.08 -0.73
N ARG A 241 2.83 -3.41 -0.76
CA ARG A 241 3.29 -4.33 0.30
C ARG A 241 4.80 -4.27 0.52
N GLN A 242 5.59 -4.26 -0.56
CA GLN A 242 7.04 -4.15 -0.44
C GLN A 242 7.49 -2.84 0.19
N LEU A 243 6.91 -1.73 -0.25
CA LEU A 243 7.22 -0.41 0.29
C LEU A 243 6.82 -0.30 1.76
N ALA A 244 5.73 -0.94 2.16
CA ALA A 244 5.32 -1.03 3.57
C ALA A 244 6.33 -1.82 4.41
N LEU A 245 6.86 -2.94 3.88
CA LEU A 245 7.85 -3.76 4.57
C LEU A 245 9.18 -3.03 4.76
N VAL A 246 9.73 -2.41 3.71
CA VAL A 246 11.04 -1.73 3.76
C VAL A 246 11.08 -0.65 4.83
N ARG A 247 9.99 0.13 4.95
CA ARG A 247 9.95 1.27 5.86
C ARG A 247 9.68 0.91 7.32
N ASN A 248 9.08 -0.25 7.59
CA ASN A 248 8.81 -0.73 8.95
C ASN A 248 10.01 -1.46 9.59
N LYS A 249 11.02 -1.87 8.80
CA LYS A 249 12.23 -2.55 9.31
C LYS A 249 12.91 -1.87 10.52
N PRO A 250 13.23 -0.57 10.52
CA PRO A 250 13.92 0.06 11.65
C PRO A 250 13.08 0.05 12.94
N VAL A 251 11.76 0.24 12.84
CA VAL A 251 10.84 0.22 13.98
C VAL A 251 10.72 -1.19 14.57
N TYR A 252 10.60 -2.21 13.72
CA TYR A 252 10.57 -3.60 14.19
C TYR A 252 11.87 -4.04 14.86
N ILE A 253 13.03 -3.63 14.34
CA ILE A 253 14.34 -3.91 14.95
C ILE A 253 14.44 -3.23 16.31
N TYR A 254 14.03 -1.97 16.41
CA TYR A 254 14.06 -1.22 17.66
C TYR A 254 13.12 -1.82 18.73
N ILE A 255 11.89 -2.17 18.37
CA ILE A 255 10.94 -2.82 19.29
C ILE A 255 11.46 -4.20 19.73
N SER A 256 12.01 -4.98 18.80
CA SER A 256 12.58 -6.30 19.11
C SER A 256 13.79 -6.17 20.05
N TYR A 257 14.63 -5.16 19.85
CA TYR A 257 15.74 -4.83 20.74
C TYR A 257 15.26 -4.45 22.14
N ILE A 258 14.24 -3.59 22.26
CA ILE A 258 13.65 -3.24 23.57
C ILE A 258 13.07 -4.48 24.26
N LYS A 259 12.32 -5.31 23.51
CA LYS A 259 11.70 -6.52 24.06
C LYS A 259 12.76 -7.53 24.54
N ALA A 260 13.84 -7.68 23.79
CA ALA A 260 14.99 -8.51 24.17
C ALA A 260 15.71 -7.97 25.41
N LYS A 261 15.93 -6.65 25.48
CA LYS A 261 16.53 -6.00 26.65
C LYS A 261 15.67 -6.16 27.90
N GLN A 262 14.35 -6.04 27.77
CA GLN A 262 13.41 -6.20 28.88
C GLN A 262 13.32 -7.65 29.37
N SER A 263 13.40 -8.65 28.47
CA SER A 263 13.50 -10.06 28.87
C SER A 263 14.81 -10.40 29.58
N LEU A 264 15.91 -9.72 29.25
CA LEU A 264 17.19 -9.90 29.94
C LEU A 264 17.17 -9.31 31.36
N LEU A 265 16.53 -8.13 31.53
CA LEU A 265 16.38 -7.48 32.84
C LEU A 265 15.43 -8.21 33.79
N LEU A 266 14.44 -8.95 33.27
CA LEU A 266 13.52 -9.76 34.09
C LEU A 266 14.14 -11.09 34.56
N ASN A 267 15.24 -11.52 33.93
CA ASN A 267 15.95 -12.76 34.25
C ASN A 267 17.25 -12.52 35.05
N SER A 268 17.55 -11.28 35.44
CA SER A 268 18.70 -10.88 36.28
C SER A 268 18.23 -10.43 37.66
#